data_AF-A0A1Q6DNI9-F1
#
_entry.id   AF-A0A1Q6DNI9-F1
#
_cell.length_a   1.000
_cell.length_b   1.000
_cell.length_c   1.000
_cell.angle_alpha   90.00
_cell.angle_beta   90.00
_cell.angle_gamma   90.00
#
_symmetry.space_group_name_H-M   'P 1'
#
loop_
_entity.id
_entity.type
_entity.pdbx_description
1 polymer ?
#
loop_
_entity_poly.entity_id
_entity_poly.type
_entity_poly.pdbx_seq_one_letter_code
_entity_poly.pdbx_strand_id
1 'polypeptide(L)'
;MRINSGIIFFIMLLVVFPGICAAASVPPPGALTIPVADADGSYIIKWTSSPRAGSKYILEEATNPTFSANKRIIYSGTALRKKITGNKKNRTYYYRVRAAKSGFTPSRWVTGNYGCAVPGSAKAAAPGNVTIPATDADGTYYVKWVPSRTARVTYILEEATNNKFTNATIVYSGTARQKKITNRQKDTTYYYRLRAVKAGLKDSTWRKGKNGCLIKEPFIYRLPDSGQKKSYSSKFGDDGSYSINPLSYTDNSDGTVTDNNTGLMWQQNDDDALHNWYEAAGVLDENHNPDLSGVCKELATGGYTDWRLPTRKELISIIDYGRQAPAIDSTTFPGTKPSNYWTSSSNAENPDSAMSVYFGNGYIYNNLKSNSYYVRCVRDDL
;
A
#
# COMPACT_ATOMS: atom_id res chain seq x y z
N MET A 1 -69.87 68.52 -49.76
CA MET A 1 -71.31 68.58 -49.47
C MET A 1 -71.49 68.45 -47.95
N ARG A 2 -72.43 69.25 -47.42
CA ARG A 2 -72.83 69.51 -46.02
C ARG A 2 -72.73 68.33 -45.02
N ILE A 3 -72.14 68.49 -43.82
CA ILE A 3 -72.69 68.96 -42.51
C ILE A 3 -73.34 67.84 -41.66
N ASN A 4 -73.11 67.91 -40.33
CA ASN A 4 -73.89 67.41 -39.17
C ASN A 4 -73.69 65.94 -38.72
N SER A 5 -73.82 65.55 -37.45
CA SER A 5 -73.91 66.18 -36.10
C SER A 5 -74.24 65.04 -35.10
N GLY A 6 -73.98 65.20 -33.80
CA GLY A 6 -74.54 64.36 -32.70
C GLY A 6 -73.55 63.35 -32.12
N ILE A 7 -72.90 63.54 -30.96
CA ILE A 7 -73.36 63.52 -29.55
C ILE A 7 -74.04 62.19 -29.14
N ILE A 8 -73.46 61.43 -28.19
CA ILE A 8 -73.98 61.08 -26.85
C ILE A 8 -73.21 59.88 -26.22
N PHE A 9 -73.00 60.03 -24.92
CA PHE A 9 -72.28 59.24 -23.91
C PHE A 9 -72.82 57.82 -23.59
N PHE A 10 -72.01 57.10 -22.78
CA PHE A 10 -72.34 56.13 -21.72
C PHE A 10 -72.28 54.61 -22.03
N ILE A 11 -71.26 53.92 -21.50
CA ILE A 11 -71.34 53.05 -20.30
C ILE A 11 -70.04 52.23 -20.16
N MET A 12 -69.45 52.35 -18.99
CA MET A 12 -68.39 51.48 -18.47
C MET A 12 -68.99 50.12 -18.12
N LEU A 13 -68.49 49.04 -18.72
CA LEU A 13 -68.65 47.69 -18.16
C LEU A 13 -67.25 47.07 -18.04
N LEU A 14 -66.67 47.27 -16.86
CA LEU A 14 -65.42 46.63 -16.46
C LEU A 14 -65.73 45.15 -16.22
N VAL A 15 -65.51 44.32 -17.24
CA VAL A 15 -65.61 42.86 -17.11
C VAL A 15 -64.46 42.39 -16.24
N VAL A 16 -64.74 42.23 -14.94
CA VAL A 16 -63.83 41.54 -14.01
C VAL A 16 -63.85 40.07 -14.38
N PHE A 17 -62.88 39.64 -15.19
CA PHE A 17 -62.56 38.22 -15.29
C PHE A 17 -62.02 37.79 -13.93
N PRO A 18 -62.59 36.78 -13.25
CA PRO A 18 -61.93 36.15 -12.12
C PRO A 18 -60.71 35.44 -12.68
N GLY A 19 -59.57 36.13 -12.65
CA GLY A 19 -58.28 35.51 -12.88
C GLY A 19 -58.18 34.33 -11.92
N ILE A 20 -58.03 33.12 -12.49
CA ILE A 20 -57.64 31.94 -11.73
C ILE A 20 -56.26 32.26 -11.17
N CYS A 21 -56.22 32.82 -9.95
CA CYS A 21 -54.99 32.98 -9.20
C CYS A 21 -54.43 31.57 -8.99
N ALA A 22 -53.33 31.23 -9.66
CA ALA A 22 -52.61 30.00 -9.38
C ALA A 22 -52.28 29.99 -7.89
N ALA A 23 -52.84 29.03 -7.15
CA ALA A 23 -52.62 28.92 -5.72
C ALA A 23 -51.11 28.85 -5.45
N ALA A 24 -50.59 29.83 -4.72
CA ALA A 24 -49.16 29.93 -4.41
C ALA A 24 -48.64 28.58 -3.88
N SER A 25 -47.43 28.20 -4.26
CA SER A 25 -46.83 26.93 -3.81
C SER A 25 -46.19 27.07 -2.44
N VAL A 26 -46.28 26.02 -1.62
CA VAL A 26 -45.53 25.95 -0.37
C VAL A 26 -44.03 25.74 -0.68
N PRO A 27 -43.10 26.51 -0.08
CA PRO A 27 -41.67 26.23 -0.18
C PRO A 27 -41.33 24.85 0.38
N PRO A 28 -40.36 24.11 -0.19
CA PRO A 28 -39.98 22.80 0.32
C PRO A 28 -39.42 22.86 1.74
N PRO A 29 -39.50 21.75 2.50
CA PRO A 29 -38.74 21.60 3.75
C PRO A 29 -37.23 21.70 3.46
N GLY A 30 -36.42 21.92 4.49
CA GLY A 30 -34.97 21.86 4.33
C GLY A 30 -34.43 20.43 4.40
N ALA A 31 -33.19 20.27 4.87
CA ALA A 31 -32.43 19.02 4.78
C ALA A 31 -33.18 17.82 5.39
N LEU A 32 -33.24 16.71 4.65
CA LEU A 32 -33.73 15.40 5.09
C LEU A 32 -32.54 14.54 5.52
N THR A 33 -32.49 14.16 6.79
CA THR A 33 -31.45 13.31 7.37
C THR A 33 -31.96 11.90 7.57
N ILE A 34 -31.28 10.93 6.96
CA ILE A 34 -31.60 9.50 6.98
C ILE A 34 -30.34 8.74 7.43
N PRO A 35 -30.43 7.81 8.40
CA PRO A 35 -29.33 6.90 8.71
C PRO A 35 -28.94 6.07 7.49
N VAL A 36 -27.65 5.83 7.29
CA VAL A 36 -27.15 5.02 6.16
C VAL A 36 -27.44 3.52 6.36
N ALA A 37 -27.55 3.07 7.60
CA ALA A 37 -27.93 1.71 7.94
C ALA A 37 -28.60 1.65 9.31
N ASP A 38 -29.38 0.60 9.53
CA ASP A 38 -30.02 0.30 10.80
C ASP A 38 -30.12 -1.22 11.01
N ALA A 39 -29.95 -1.69 12.24
CA ALA A 39 -29.77 -3.11 12.53
C ALA A 39 -31.08 -3.92 12.59
N ASP A 40 -32.20 -3.27 12.89
CA ASP A 40 -33.47 -3.94 13.22
C ASP A 40 -34.67 -3.43 12.42
N GLY A 41 -34.47 -2.42 11.58
CA GLY A 41 -35.51 -1.76 10.79
C GLY A 41 -36.28 -0.70 11.58
N SER A 42 -35.71 -0.19 12.68
CA SER A 42 -36.32 0.82 13.55
C SER A 42 -35.40 2.02 13.80
N TYR A 43 -35.55 3.06 12.97
CA TYR A 43 -34.73 4.28 13.02
C TYR A 43 -35.55 5.56 12.92
N ILE A 44 -34.93 6.70 13.24
CA ILE A 44 -35.56 8.02 13.17
C ILE A 44 -35.06 8.78 11.94
N ILE A 45 -36.00 9.28 11.15
CA ILE A 45 -35.76 10.22 10.06
C ILE A 45 -36.14 11.61 10.52
N LYS A 46 -35.35 12.62 10.16
CA LYS A 46 -35.55 14.02 10.54
C LYS A 46 -35.51 14.93 9.32
N TRP A 47 -36.27 16.01 9.33
CA TRP A 47 -36.17 17.08 8.34
C TRP A 47 -36.36 18.45 8.99
N THR A 48 -35.88 19.52 8.34
CA THR A 48 -36.09 20.88 8.84
C THR A 48 -37.34 21.52 8.24
N SER A 49 -37.91 22.49 8.96
CA SER A 49 -39.20 23.09 8.62
C SER A 49 -39.17 23.84 7.28
N SER A 50 -40.32 23.87 6.59
CA SER A 50 -40.55 24.81 5.50
C SER A 50 -40.66 26.23 6.08
N PRO A 51 -40.13 27.27 5.38
CA PRO A 51 -40.33 28.67 5.74
C PRO A 51 -41.79 29.09 5.91
N ARG A 52 -42.74 28.36 5.32
CA ARG A 52 -44.17 28.64 5.48
C ARG A 52 -44.71 28.08 6.80
N ALA A 53 -45.03 28.97 7.74
CA ALA A 53 -45.65 28.61 9.00
C ALA A 53 -46.97 27.83 8.84
N GLY A 54 -47.20 26.84 9.70
CA GLY A 54 -48.39 25.98 9.69
C GLY A 54 -48.44 24.95 8.54
N SER A 55 -47.30 24.66 7.91
CA SER A 55 -47.21 23.60 6.90
C SER A 55 -47.26 22.21 7.55
N LYS A 56 -47.94 21.27 6.89
CA LYS A 56 -47.84 19.83 7.17
C LYS A 56 -46.76 19.22 6.27
N TYR A 57 -46.19 18.10 6.72
CA TYR A 57 -45.15 17.35 6.00
C TYR A 57 -45.68 15.98 5.64
N ILE A 58 -45.47 15.61 4.38
CA ILE A 58 -45.80 14.30 3.83
C ILE A 58 -44.47 13.58 3.57
N LEU A 59 -44.28 12.43 4.20
CA LEU A 59 -43.10 11.58 4.02
C LEU A 59 -43.48 10.34 3.22
N GLU A 60 -42.74 10.07 2.16
CA GLU A 60 -42.88 8.88 1.33
C GLU A 60 -41.65 7.99 1.44
N GLU A 61 -41.90 6.69 1.53
CA GLU A 61 -40.90 5.62 1.51
C GLU A 61 -40.97 4.87 0.18
N ALA A 62 -39.81 4.42 -0.32
CA ALA A 62 -39.70 3.51 -1.47
C ALA A 62 -38.56 2.50 -1.25
N THR A 63 -38.53 1.45 -2.06
CA THR A 63 -37.42 0.46 -2.06
C THR A 63 -36.36 0.74 -3.12
N ASN A 64 -36.46 1.87 -3.83
CA ASN A 64 -35.52 2.30 -4.86
C ASN A 64 -35.34 3.83 -4.86
N PRO A 65 -34.15 4.35 -5.21
CA PRO A 65 -33.83 5.77 -5.08
C PRO A 65 -34.62 6.67 -6.05
N THR A 66 -35.13 6.11 -7.15
CA THR A 66 -35.89 6.85 -8.16
C THR A 66 -37.39 6.94 -7.85
N PHE A 67 -37.87 6.34 -6.74
CA PHE A 67 -39.29 6.34 -6.36
C PHE A 67 -40.21 5.84 -7.50
N SER A 68 -39.73 4.84 -8.25
CA SER A 68 -40.51 4.20 -9.33
C SER A 68 -41.29 2.96 -8.90
N ALA A 69 -40.95 2.33 -7.77
CA ALA A 69 -41.60 1.11 -7.28
C ALA A 69 -41.84 1.13 -5.77
N ASN A 70 -42.84 0.36 -5.30
CA ASN A 70 -43.15 0.13 -3.87
C ASN A 70 -43.22 1.41 -3.03
N LYS A 71 -43.84 2.47 -3.57
CA LYS A 71 -44.02 3.75 -2.89
C LYS A 71 -45.14 3.69 -1.86
N ARG A 72 -44.91 4.27 -0.69
CA ARG A 72 -45.94 4.41 0.34
C ARG A 72 -45.78 5.72 1.10
N ILE A 73 -46.87 6.46 1.27
CA ILE A 73 -46.92 7.56 2.23
C ILE A 73 -46.94 6.97 3.64
N ILE A 74 -45.90 7.24 4.42
CA ILE A 74 -45.69 6.65 5.75
C ILE A 74 -45.91 7.65 6.88
N TYR A 75 -46.06 8.93 6.55
CA TYR A 75 -46.38 9.98 7.51
C TYR A 75 -47.03 11.19 6.83
N SER A 76 -48.00 11.79 7.51
CA SER A 76 -48.60 13.07 7.18
C SER A 76 -48.95 13.80 8.48
N GLY A 77 -48.32 14.96 8.75
CA GLY A 77 -48.51 15.67 10.02
C GLY A 77 -47.57 16.87 10.18
N THR A 78 -47.49 17.45 11.37
CA THR A 78 -46.73 18.69 11.63
C THR A 78 -45.34 18.46 12.26
N ALA A 79 -45.07 17.26 12.81
CA ALA A 79 -43.76 16.91 13.34
C ALA A 79 -42.67 16.94 12.26
N LEU A 80 -41.45 17.22 12.71
CA LEU A 80 -40.22 17.30 11.91
C LEU A 80 -39.38 16.03 11.95
N ARG A 81 -39.94 14.95 12.50
CA ARG A 81 -39.30 13.64 12.62
C ARG A 81 -40.32 12.53 12.57
N LYS A 82 -39.91 11.36 12.10
CA LYS A 82 -40.70 10.14 12.11
C LYS A 82 -39.83 8.96 12.56
N LYS A 83 -40.28 8.23 13.58
CA LYS A 83 -39.77 6.89 13.88
C LYS A 83 -40.36 5.91 12.87
N ILE A 84 -39.47 5.23 12.16
CA ILE A 84 -39.77 4.09 11.29
C ILE A 84 -39.70 2.83 12.16
N THR A 85 -40.60 1.89 11.91
CA THR A 85 -40.61 0.56 12.53
C THR A 85 -41.10 -0.47 11.52
N GLY A 86 -40.65 -1.72 11.68
CA GLY A 86 -41.15 -2.85 10.87
C GLY A 86 -40.54 -2.97 9.47
N ASN A 87 -39.48 -2.21 9.17
CA ASN A 87 -38.74 -2.39 7.92
C ASN A 87 -38.02 -3.73 7.90
N LYS A 88 -38.20 -4.47 6.80
CA LYS A 88 -37.71 -5.84 6.67
C LYS A 88 -36.21 -5.83 6.48
N LYS A 89 -35.55 -6.78 7.13
CA LYS A 89 -34.15 -7.10 6.90
C LYS A 89 -33.88 -7.50 5.45
N ASN A 90 -32.62 -7.41 5.03
CA ASN A 90 -32.14 -7.67 3.68
C ASN A 90 -32.75 -6.72 2.63
N ARG A 91 -32.94 -5.43 2.98
CA ARG A 91 -33.55 -4.43 2.10
C ARG A 91 -33.05 -3.01 2.41
N THR A 92 -33.05 -2.14 1.40
CA THR A 92 -32.74 -0.70 1.56
C THR A 92 -33.99 0.13 1.29
N TYR A 93 -34.21 1.14 2.13
CA TYR A 93 -35.37 2.02 2.07
C TYR A 93 -34.96 3.47 1.81
N TYR A 94 -35.63 4.13 0.87
CA TYR A 94 -35.35 5.50 0.44
C TYR A 94 -36.51 6.41 0.83
N TYR A 95 -36.20 7.67 1.14
CA TYR A 95 -37.18 8.61 1.66
C TYR A 95 -37.14 9.96 0.95
N ARG A 96 -38.33 10.53 0.77
CA ARG A 96 -38.51 11.91 0.34
C ARG A 96 -39.63 12.58 1.13
N VAL A 97 -39.48 13.87 1.40
CA VAL A 97 -40.43 14.66 2.18
C VAL A 97 -40.85 15.91 1.40
N ARG A 98 -42.12 16.30 1.50
CA ARG A 98 -42.64 17.56 0.95
C ARG A 98 -43.53 18.28 1.95
N ALA A 99 -43.64 19.60 1.81
CA ALA A 99 -44.52 20.44 2.60
C ALA A 99 -45.86 20.65 1.87
N ALA A 100 -46.96 20.69 2.63
CA ALA A 100 -48.30 20.92 2.12
C ALA A 100 -49.10 21.80 3.10
N LYS A 101 -49.95 22.67 2.57
CA LYS A 101 -50.84 23.54 3.35
C LYS A 101 -52.15 23.71 2.59
N SER A 102 -53.28 23.69 3.32
CA SER A 102 -54.60 23.90 2.71
C SER A 102 -54.65 25.26 2.00
N GLY A 103 -55.20 25.29 0.78
CA GLY A 103 -55.24 26.48 -0.08
C GLY A 103 -53.94 26.80 -0.82
N PHE A 104 -52.90 25.96 -0.72
CA PHE A 104 -51.63 26.13 -1.42
C PHE A 104 -51.28 24.87 -2.21
N THR A 105 -50.58 25.04 -3.34
CA THR A 105 -50.01 23.91 -4.07
C THR A 105 -48.87 23.28 -3.23
N PRO A 106 -48.83 21.95 -3.03
CA PRO A 106 -47.75 21.31 -2.27
C PRO A 106 -46.36 21.57 -2.87
N SER A 107 -45.33 21.55 -2.04
CA SER A 107 -43.96 21.75 -2.48
C SER A 107 -43.47 20.60 -3.37
N ARG A 108 -42.38 20.86 -4.12
CA ARG A 108 -41.53 19.79 -4.66
C ARG A 108 -41.03 18.87 -3.54
N TRP A 109 -40.70 17.63 -3.91
CA TRP A 109 -40.09 16.67 -3.00
C TRP A 109 -38.64 17.02 -2.70
N VAL A 110 -38.24 16.83 -1.46
CA VAL A 110 -36.85 16.79 -1.01
C VAL A 110 -36.49 15.34 -0.79
N THR A 111 -35.64 14.80 -1.66
CA THR A 111 -35.17 13.42 -1.60
C THR A 111 -33.89 13.35 -0.79
N GLY A 112 -33.77 12.34 0.08
CA GLY A 112 -32.53 12.12 0.82
C GLY A 112 -31.43 11.61 -0.10
N ASN A 113 -30.18 11.98 0.20
CA ASN A 113 -29.02 11.63 -0.63
C ASN A 113 -28.77 10.11 -0.70
N TYR A 114 -29.17 9.37 0.34
CA TYR A 114 -28.95 7.93 0.48
C TYR A 114 -30.18 7.26 1.11
N GLY A 115 -30.31 5.95 0.95
CA GLY A 115 -31.30 5.13 1.66
C GLY A 115 -30.74 4.53 2.95
N CYS A 116 -31.62 4.06 3.82
CA CYS A 116 -31.26 3.29 5.01
C CYS A 116 -31.26 1.79 4.69
N ALA A 117 -30.10 1.14 4.78
CA ALA A 117 -30.00 -0.31 4.63
C ALA A 117 -30.38 -1.02 5.94
N VAL A 118 -31.25 -2.02 5.88
CA VAL A 118 -31.60 -2.91 7.00
C VAL A 118 -31.00 -4.30 6.73
N PRO A 119 -29.81 -4.63 7.27
CA PRO A 119 -29.13 -5.90 6.96
C PRO A 119 -29.87 -7.13 7.51
N GLY A 120 -29.71 -8.27 6.83
CA GLY A 120 -30.09 -9.60 7.31
C GLY A 120 -29.41 -10.01 8.62
N SER A 121 -29.85 -11.13 9.22
CA SER A 121 -29.03 -11.86 10.22
C SER A 121 -27.85 -12.59 9.55
N ALA A 122 -28.00 -12.95 8.27
CA ALA A 122 -26.96 -13.59 7.48
C ALA A 122 -25.77 -12.65 7.26
N LYS A 123 -24.57 -13.20 7.48
CA LYS A 123 -23.29 -12.52 7.37
C LYS A 123 -22.56 -12.99 6.13
N ALA A 124 -21.91 -12.08 5.41
CA ALA A 124 -21.02 -12.47 4.33
C ALA A 124 -19.89 -13.37 4.87
N ALA A 125 -19.57 -14.44 4.15
CA ALA A 125 -18.43 -15.28 4.50
C ALA A 125 -17.15 -14.46 4.39
N ALA A 126 -16.24 -14.60 5.35
CA ALA A 126 -14.95 -13.94 5.27
C ALA A 126 -14.17 -14.44 4.06
N PRO A 127 -13.33 -13.60 3.44
CA PRO A 127 -12.34 -14.05 2.47
C PRO A 127 -11.45 -15.15 3.05
N GLY A 128 -10.82 -15.94 2.19
CA GLY A 128 -9.81 -16.91 2.60
C GLY A 128 -8.47 -16.24 2.92
N ASN A 129 -7.36 -16.96 2.78
CA ASN A 129 -6.04 -16.45 3.16
C ASN A 129 -5.67 -15.17 2.38
N VAL A 130 -5.06 -14.22 3.09
CA VAL A 130 -4.48 -12.99 2.55
C VAL A 130 -2.96 -13.16 2.55
N THR A 131 -2.36 -13.09 1.36
CA THR A 131 -0.92 -13.29 1.13
C THR A 131 -0.26 -11.95 0.91
N ILE A 132 0.81 -11.70 1.68
CA ILE A 132 1.59 -10.46 1.70
C ILE A 132 3.07 -10.87 1.73
N PRO A 133 3.94 -10.33 0.87
CA PRO A 133 5.39 -10.53 0.99
C PRO A 133 5.88 -10.10 2.37
N ALA A 134 6.82 -10.85 2.95
CA ALA A 134 7.40 -10.45 4.25
C ALA A 134 8.19 -9.14 4.13
N THR A 135 8.82 -8.91 2.98
CA THR A 135 9.68 -7.76 2.71
C THR A 135 9.52 -7.29 1.28
N ASP A 136 9.84 -6.02 1.02
CA ASP A 136 9.81 -5.40 -0.30
C ASP A 136 10.88 -4.29 -0.38
N ALA A 137 11.52 -4.11 -1.54
CA ALA A 137 12.69 -3.22 -1.67
C ALA A 137 12.35 -1.81 -2.19
N ASP A 138 11.23 -1.64 -2.89
CA ASP A 138 10.90 -0.40 -3.61
C ASP A 138 9.57 0.23 -3.19
N GLY A 139 8.88 -0.37 -2.21
CA GLY A 139 7.57 0.05 -1.75
C GLY A 139 6.43 -0.36 -2.70
N THR A 140 6.67 -1.31 -3.62
CA THR A 140 5.75 -1.73 -4.67
C THR A 140 5.56 -3.25 -4.76
N TYR A 141 4.45 -3.72 -4.18
CA TYR A 141 4.13 -5.15 -4.11
C TYR A 141 2.64 -5.44 -4.26
N TYR A 142 2.29 -6.73 -4.37
CA TYR A 142 0.90 -7.17 -4.44
C TYR A 142 0.42 -7.77 -3.12
N VAL A 143 -0.73 -7.30 -2.65
CA VAL A 143 -1.53 -7.99 -1.63
C VAL A 143 -2.58 -8.82 -2.35
N LYS A 144 -2.60 -10.14 -2.11
CA LYS A 144 -3.47 -11.10 -2.80
C LYS A 144 -4.37 -11.83 -1.81
N TRP A 145 -5.55 -12.28 -2.23
CA TRP A 145 -6.46 -13.01 -1.34
C TRP A 145 -7.31 -14.07 -2.05
N VAL A 146 -7.66 -15.10 -1.29
CA VAL A 146 -8.64 -16.13 -1.70
C VAL A 146 -10.06 -15.56 -1.59
N PRO A 147 -10.93 -15.75 -2.60
CA PRO A 147 -12.26 -15.15 -2.62
C PRO A 147 -13.18 -15.67 -1.50
N SER A 148 -14.14 -14.83 -1.12
CA SER A 148 -15.23 -15.24 -0.22
C SER A 148 -16.10 -16.32 -0.85
N ARG A 149 -16.62 -17.23 -0.02
CA ARG A 149 -17.68 -18.19 -0.43
C ARG A 149 -19.00 -17.49 -0.75
N THR A 150 -19.22 -16.27 -0.25
CA THR A 150 -20.35 -15.45 -0.65
C THR A 150 -20.06 -14.85 -2.03
N ALA A 151 -20.82 -15.27 -3.04
CA ALA A 151 -20.66 -14.79 -4.40
C ALA A 151 -21.01 -13.29 -4.54
N ARG A 152 -20.34 -12.62 -5.49
CA ARG A 152 -20.58 -11.21 -5.88
C ARG A 152 -20.47 -10.24 -4.69
N VAL A 153 -19.42 -10.41 -3.88
CA VAL A 153 -19.06 -9.48 -2.80
C VAL A 153 -18.14 -8.38 -3.33
N THR A 154 -18.15 -7.25 -2.65
CA THR A 154 -17.10 -6.22 -2.73
C THR A 154 -16.12 -6.45 -1.58
N TYR A 155 -14.83 -6.38 -1.86
CA TYR A 155 -13.78 -6.46 -0.86
C TYR A 155 -13.38 -5.06 -0.40
N ILE A 156 -13.22 -4.90 0.91
CA ILE A 156 -12.60 -3.71 1.52
C ILE A 156 -11.27 -4.15 2.13
N LEU A 157 -10.18 -3.59 1.63
CA LEU A 157 -8.83 -3.79 2.15
C LEU A 157 -8.44 -2.58 2.99
N GLU A 158 -7.98 -2.84 4.20
CA GLU A 158 -7.38 -1.86 5.09
C GLU A 158 -5.90 -2.14 5.28
N GLU A 159 -5.15 -1.05 5.41
CA GLU A 159 -3.72 -1.01 5.69
C GLU A 159 -3.48 -0.29 7.02
N ALA A 160 -2.50 -0.75 7.79
CA ALA A 160 -2.04 -0.11 9.03
C ALA A 160 -0.52 -0.27 9.17
N THR A 161 0.13 0.59 9.96
CA THR A 161 1.56 0.41 10.32
C THR A 161 1.75 -0.38 11.61
N ASN A 162 0.66 -0.89 12.20
CA ASN A 162 0.71 -1.80 13.33
C ASN A 162 -0.26 -2.98 13.16
N ASN A 163 0.10 -4.13 13.72
CA ASN A 163 -0.65 -5.38 13.60
C ASN A 163 -2.00 -5.39 14.36
N LYS A 164 -2.25 -4.37 15.20
CA LYS A 164 -3.52 -4.16 15.93
C LYS A 164 -4.51 -3.33 15.11
N PHE A 165 -4.08 -2.76 13.98
CA PHE A 165 -4.91 -1.93 13.09
C PHE A 165 -5.52 -0.71 13.81
N THR A 166 -4.79 -0.10 14.75
CA THR A 166 -5.26 1.10 15.47
C THR A 166 -5.23 2.36 14.60
N ASN A 167 -4.41 2.38 13.55
CA ASN A 167 -4.30 3.48 12.58
C ASN A 167 -4.69 3.04 11.16
N ALA A 168 -5.67 2.14 11.06
CA ALA A 168 -6.06 1.56 9.79
C ALA A 168 -6.71 2.56 8.82
N THR A 169 -6.36 2.45 7.54
CA THR A 169 -6.93 3.23 6.43
C THR A 169 -7.40 2.31 5.31
N ILE A 170 -8.48 2.67 4.60
CA ILE A 170 -8.98 1.88 3.47
C ILE A 170 -8.12 2.18 2.24
N VAL A 171 -7.45 1.17 1.71
CA VAL A 171 -6.55 1.27 0.54
C VAL A 171 -7.13 0.64 -0.72
N TYR A 172 -8.21 -0.14 -0.59
CA TYR A 172 -8.94 -0.70 -1.73
C TYR A 172 -10.40 -0.99 -1.40
N SER A 173 -11.28 -0.71 -2.36
CA SER A 173 -12.68 -1.15 -2.38
C SER A 173 -13.06 -1.58 -3.79
N GLY A 174 -13.45 -2.85 -3.98
CA GLY A 174 -13.81 -3.36 -5.30
C GLY A 174 -13.92 -4.89 -5.35
N THR A 175 -14.01 -5.46 -6.55
CA THR A 175 -14.28 -6.89 -6.78
C THR A 175 -13.04 -7.72 -7.13
N ALA A 176 -11.87 -7.09 -7.25
CA ALA A 176 -10.63 -7.77 -7.58
C ALA A 176 -10.19 -8.73 -6.48
N ARG A 177 -9.23 -9.60 -6.82
CA ARG A 177 -8.63 -10.60 -5.91
C ARG A 177 -7.22 -10.24 -5.45
N GLN A 178 -6.74 -9.08 -5.90
CA GLN A 178 -5.44 -8.54 -5.54
C GLN A 178 -5.43 -7.02 -5.69
N LYS A 179 -4.51 -6.37 -4.98
CA LYS A 179 -4.22 -4.95 -5.08
C LYS A 179 -2.71 -4.76 -5.16
N LYS A 180 -2.26 -4.05 -6.21
CA LYS A 180 -0.90 -3.48 -6.26
C LYS A 180 -0.86 -2.30 -5.30
N ILE A 181 0.03 -2.40 -4.33
CA ILE A 181 0.45 -1.32 -3.44
C ILE A 181 1.68 -0.67 -4.08
N THR A 182 1.81 0.64 -3.94
CA THR A 182 2.91 1.43 -4.49
C THR A 182 3.25 2.56 -3.51
N ASN A 183 4.46 3.09 -3.61
CA ASN A 183 4.91 4.28 -2.88
C ASN A 183 4.76 4.14 -1.36
N ARG A 184 5.13 2.98 -0.81
CA ARG A 184 5.19 2.79 0.65
C ARG A 184 6.52 3.29 1.20
N GLN A 185 6.47 3.89 2.38
CA GLN A 185 7.65 4.47 3.00
C GLN A 185 8.57 3.37 3.48
N LYS A 186 9.87 3.63 3.36
CA LYS A 186 10.94 2.75 3.80
C LYS A 186 10.99 2.67 5.33
N ASP A 187 11.69 1.66 5.84
CA ASP A 187 11.82 1.34 7.26
C ASP A 187 10.46 1.28 8.00
N THR A 188 9.44 0.83 7.28
CA THR A 188 8.07 0.76 7.80
C THR A 188 7.46 -0.59 7.45
N THR A 189 6.88 -1.25 8.46
CA THR A 189 6.11 -2.48 8.23
C THR A 189 4.63 -2.15 8.05
N TYR A 190 4.08 -2.54 6.91
CA TYR A 190 2.66 -2.37 6.58
C TYR A 190 1.89 -3.68 6.75
N TYR A 191 0.79 -3.63 7.49
CA TYR A 191 -0.10 -4.74 7.77
C TYR A 191 -1.42 -4.57 7.04
N TYR A 192 -2.00 -5.68 6.58
CA TYR A 192 -3.24 -5.66 5.81
C TYR A 192 -4.33 -6.55 6.39
N ARG A 193 -5.56 -6.06 6.36
CA ARG A 193 -6.76 -6.86 6.66
C ARG A 193 -7.84 -6.62 5.62
N LEU A 194 -8.63 -7.66 5.36
CA LEU A 194 -9.63 -7.69 4.32
C LEU A 194 -10.97 -8.16 4.86
N ARG A 195 -12.06 -7.58 4.36
CA ARG A 195 -13.42 -8.09 4.59
C ARG A 195 -14.25 -8.10 3.31
N ALA A 196 -15.27 -8.96 3.28
CA ALA A 196 -16.26 -9.02 2.24
C ALA A 196 -17.53 -8.28 2.67
N VAL A 197 -18.06 -7.47 1.76
CA VAL A 197 -19.27 -6.66 1.93
C VAL A 197 -20.24 -7.02 0.82
N LYS A 198 -21.52 -7.15 1.16
CA LYS A 198 -22.60 -7.39 0.19
C LYS A 198 -23.87 -6.71 0.69
N ALA A 199 -24.50 -5.93 -0.19
CA ALA A 199 -25.75 -5.26 0.12
C ALA A 199 -26.79 -6.26 0.65
N GLY A 200 -27.44 -5.91 1.76
CA GLY A 200 -28.45 -6.74 2.42
C GLY A 200 -27.90 -7.79 3.39
N LEU A 201 -26.59 -8.05 3.41
CA LEU A 201 -25.93 -8.90 4.42
C LEU A 201 -25.17 -8.05 5.44
N LYS A 202 -24.92 -8.62 6.62
CA LYS A 202 -23.88 -8.08 7.51
C LYS A 202 -22.51 -8.32 6.91
N ASP A 203 -21.61 -7.35 7.07
CA ASP A 203 -20.21 -7.46 6.65
C ASP A 203 -19.54 -8.68 7.28
N SER A 204 -18.60 -9.30 6.56
CA SER A 204 -17.84 -10.43 7.10
C SER A 204 -16.98 -10.04 8.30
N THR A 205 -16.45 -11.03 9.02
CA THR A 205 -15.31 -10.78 9.91
C THR A 205 -14.12 -10.31 9.09
N TRP A 206 -13.26 -9.51 9.71
CA TRP A 206 -11.96 -9.17 9.15
C TRP A 206 -11.07 -10.41 9.08
N ARG A 207 -10.37 -10.56 7.96
CA ARG A 207 -9.26 -11.50 7.79
C ARG A 207 -7.97 -10.71 7.78
N LYS A 208 -7.09 -10.95 8.74
CA LYS A 208 -5.73 -10.39 8.77
C LYS A 208 -4.80 -11.24 7.92
N GLY A 209 -3.83 -10.60 7.26
CA GLY A 209 -2.69 -11.33 6.70
C GLY A 209 -1.85 -12.00 7.80
N LYS A 210 -1.08 -13.02 7.42
CA LYS A 210 -0.22 -13.76 8.36
C LYS A 210 0.93 -12.90 8.90
N ASN A 211 1.46 -12.01 8.06
CA ASN A 211 2.58 -11.12 8.32
C ASN A 211 2.28 -9.71 7.78
N GLY A 212 3.11 -8.73 8.18
CA GLY A 212 3.23 -7.46 7.48
C GLY A 212 4.27 -7.55 6.36
N CYS A 213 4.40 -6.47 5.59
CA CYS A 213 5.45 -6.25 4.62
C CYS A 213 6.37 -5.13 5.12
N LEU A 214 7.62 -5.46 5.47
CA LEU A 214 8.66 -4.47 5.77
C LEU A 214 9.19 -3.89 4.46
N ILE A 215 9.07 -2.58 4.29
CA ILE A 215 9.74 -1.89 3.18
C ILE A 215 11.17 -1.63 3.61
N LYS A 216 12.08 -2.32 2.96
CA LYS A 216 13.51 -2.22 3.26
C LYS A 216 14.04 -0.88 2.79
N GLU A 217 15.02 -0.36 3.51
CA GLU A 217 15.86 0.69 2.92
C GLU A 217 16.51 0.10 1.66
N PRO A 218 16.56 0.82 0.53
CA PRO A 218 17.54 0.49 -0.48
C PRO A 218 18.87 0.76 0.20
N PHE A 219 19.63 -0.28 0.47
CA PHE A 219 21.05 -0.11 0.75
C PHE A 219 21.62 0.70 -0.41
N ILE A 220 21.90 1.97 -0.14
CA ILE A 220 22.68 2.78 -1.06
C ILE A 220 24.05 2.14 -0.97
N TYR A 221 24.48 1.45 -2.02
CA TYR A 221 25.84 0.97 -2.14
C TYR A 221 26.78 2.19 -2.10
N ARG A 222 27.24 2.57 -0.91
CA ARG A 222 28.20 3.65 -0.75
C ARG A 222 29.57 3.04 -0.93
N LEU A 223 30.33 3.60 -1.88
CA LEU A 223 31.73 3.23 -2.00
C LEU A 223 32.45 3.69 -0.72
N PRO A 224 33.09 2.78 0.03
CA PRO A 224 33.87 3.16 1.20
C PRO A 224 35.07 4.02 0.81
N ASP A 225 35.50 4.87 1.73
CA ASP A 225 36.78 5.58 1.63
C ASP A 225 37.93 4.56 1.60
N SER A 226 39.03 4.87 0.93
CA SER A 226 40.09 3.87 0.68
C SER A 226 40.89 3.46 1.92
N GLY A 227 40.73 4.19 3.03
CA GLY A 227 41.51 4.05 4.26
C GLY A 227 42.82 4.84 4.26
N GLN A 228 43.22 5.41 3.11
CA GLN A 228 44.36 6.31 3.03
C GLN A 228 44.03 7.67 3.67
N LYS A 229 44.96 8.18 4.49
CA LYS A 229 44.78 9.45 5.22
C LYS A 229 45.65 10.59 4.69
N LYS A 230 46.52 10.31 3.71
CA LYS A 230 47.46 11.28 3.17
C LYS A 230 47.00 11.75 1.80
N SER A 231 46.66 13.04 1.70
CA SER A 231 46.42 13.68 0.42
C SER A 231 47.74 14.08 -0.26
N TYR A 232 47.80 13.90 -1.58
CA TYR A 232 48.91 14.33 -2.44
C TYR A 232 48.49 15.46 -3.40
N SER A 233 47.29 16.00 -3.22
CA SER A 233 46.70 17.05 -4.03
C SER A 233 46.32 18.23 -3.15
N SER A 234 46.39 19.45 -3.70
CA SER A 234 45.81 20.63 -3.05
C SER A 234 44.31 20.77 -3.32
N LYS A 235 43.71 19.88 -4.14
CA LYS A 235 42.27 19.86 -4.42
C LYS A 235 41.52 19.07 -3.34
N PHE A 236 40.57 19.75 -2.72
CA PHE A 236 39.63 19.18 -1.76
C PHE A 236 38.75 18.10 -2.42
N GLY A 237 38.65 16.90 -1.84
CA GLY A 237 37.77 15.85 -2.35
C GLY A 237 38.25 14.40 -2.21
N ASP A 238 39.50 14.17 -1.81
CA ASP A 238 39.99 12.82 -1.48
C ASP A 238 39.76 12.46 -0.01
N ASP A 239 39.98 11.18 0.34
CA ASP A 239 39.86 10.65 1.70
C ASP A 239 40.90 11.24 2.68
N GLY A 240 42.02 11.74 2.17
CA GLY A 240 42.99 12.54 2.93
C GLY A 240 42.50 13.95 3.29
N SER A 241 41.47 14.47 2.61
CA SER A 241 40.88 15.80 2.86
C SER A 241 39.73 15.74 3.88
N TYR A 242 38.82 14.76 3.75
CA TYR A 242 37.71 14.50 4.68
C TYR A 242 37.12 13.10 4.44
N SER A 243 36.65 12.44 5.50
CA SER A 243 36.01 11.12 5.39
C SER A 243 34.51 11.26 5.08
N ILE A 244 34.03 10.55 4.06
CA ILE A 244 32.60 10.51 3.69
C ILE A 244 31.98 9.21 4.18
N ASN A 245 32.58 8.08 3.79
CA ASN A 245 32.13 6.74 4.14
C ASN A 245 33.33 5.93 4.65
N PRO A 246 33.88 6.26 5.84
CA PRO A 246 34.98 5.47 6.38
C PRO A 246 34.57 3.99 6.47
N LEU A 247 35.51 3.07 6.23
CA LEU A 247 35.27 1.62 6.39
C LEU A 247 34.59 1.37 7.74
N SER A 248 33.40 0.79 7.70
CA SER A 248 32.53 0.66 8.87
C SER A 248 31.88 -0.70 8.88
N TYR A 249 32.11 -1.44 9.96
CA TYR A 249 31.69 -2.82 10.10
C TYR A 249 31.00 -3.05 11.43
N THR A 250 30.03 -3.96 11.45
CA THR A 250 29.37 -4.45 12.66
C THR A 250 29.55 -5.96 12.74
N ASP A 251 30.24 -6.42 13.77
CA ASP A 251 30.32 -7.84 14.11
C ASP A 251 28.99 -8.29 14.73
N ASN A 252 28.33 -9.26 14.10
CA ASN A 252 27.03 -9.77 14.54
C ASN A 252 27.16 -10.84 15.64
N SER A 253 28.39 -11.18 16.05
CA SER A 253 28.70 -12.18 17.08
C SER A 253 28.18 -13.59 16.78
N ASP A 254 27.97 -13.91 15.50
CA ASP A 254 27.46 -15.19 15.00
C ASP A 254 28.33 -15.77 13.86
N GLY A 255 29.54 -15.23 13.69
CA GLY A 255 30.46 -15.56 12.60
C GLY A 255 30.24 -14.74 11.32
N THR A 256 29.39 -13.70 11.38
CA THR A 256 29.14 -12.78 10.26
C THR A 256 29.47 -11.32 10.61
N VAL A 257 29.78 -10.55 9.58
CA VAL A 257 30.09 -9.11 9.69
C VAL A 257 29.21 -8.34 8.71
N THR A 258 28.50 -7.33 9.18
CA THR A 258 27.76 -6.39 8.34
C THR A 258 28.65 -5.22 7.92
N ASP A 259 28.75 -4.98 6.61
CA ASP A 259 29.37 -3.76 6.04
C ASP A 259 28.33 -2.64 6.00
N ASN A 260 28.52 -1.63 6.85
CA ASN A 260 27.57 -0.53 7.04
C ASN A 260 27.55 0.46 5.85
N ASN A 261 28.52 0.38 4.94
CA ASN A 261 28.59 1.23 3.76
C ASN A 261 27.90 0.59 2.55
N THR A 262 28.10 -0.72 2.35
CA THR A 262 27.54 -1.43 1.20
C THR A 262 26.22 -2.14 1.50
N GLY A 263 25.95 -2.46 2.76
CA GLY A 263 24.84 -3.31 3.16
C GLY A 263 25.05 -4.77 2.88
N LEU A 264 26.28 -5.18 2.59
CA LEU A 264 26.61 -6.58 2.40
C LEU A 264 26.93 -7.22 3.74
N MET A 265 26.57 -8.48 3.88
CA MET A 265 26.98 -9.30 5.01
C MET A 265 28.07 -10.26 4.55
N TRP A 266 29.15 -10.29 5.31
CA TRP A 266 30.37 -11.03 5.00
C TRP A 266 30.56 -12.17 6.00
N GLN A 267 31.09 -13.28 5.50
CA GLN A 267 31.67 -14.30 6.35
C GLN A 267 32.83 -13.68 7.15
N GLN A 268 32.88 -13.86 8.47
CA GLN A 268 33.91 -13.24 9.32
C GLN A 268 35.28 -13.92 9.21
N ASN A 269 35.31 -15.25 9.31
CA ASN A 269 36.50 -16.09 9.12
C ASN A 269 36.36 -16.85 7.81
N ASP A 270 37.35 -16.76 6.92
CA ASP A 270 37.43 -17.67 5.79
C ASP A 270 37.67 -19.12 6.27
N ASP A 271 37.65 -20.07 5.34
CA ASP A 271 37.84 -21.50 5.65
C ASP A 271 39.32 -21.92 5.73
N ASP A 272 40.25 -20.97 5.63
CA ASP A 272 41.70 -21.19 5.57
C ASP A 272 42.13 -22.24 4.52
N ALA A 273 41.37 -22.40 3.44
CA ALA A 273 41.64 -23.37 2.38
C ALA A 273 41.81 -22.70 1.01
N LEU A 274 42.61 -23.34 0.16
CA LEU A 274 42.82 -22.91 -1.21
C LEU A 274 41.91 -23.72 -2.14
N HIS A 275 41.12 -23.02 -2.96
CA HIS A 275 40.15 -23.61 -3.88
C HIS A 275 40.38 -23.13 -5.30
N ASN A 276 40.12 -23.99 -6.28
CA ASN A 276 40.04 -23.52 -7.65
C ASN A 276 38.77 -22.68 -7.87
N TRP A 277 38.72 -21.92 -8.96
CA TRP A 277 37.62 -20.98 -9.18
C TRP A 277 36.28 -21.69 -9.37
N TYR A 278 36.26 -22.89 -9.96
CA TYR A 278 35.03 -23.65 -10.22
C TYR A 278 34.40 -24.15 -8.91
N GLU A 279 35.23 -24.62 -7.97
CA GLU A 279 34.82 -24.97 -6.59
C GLU A 279 34.35 -23.72 -5.83
N ALA A 280 35.10 -22.61 -5.92
CA ALA A 280 34.75 -21.37 -5.24
C ALA A 280 33.40 -20.79 -5.73
N ALA A 281 33.15 -20.83 -7.04
CA ALA A 281 31.93 -20.29 -7.67
C ALA A 281 30.76 -21.28 -7.68
N GLY A 282 31.00 -22.56 -7.42
CA GLY A 282 30.01 -23.63 -7.55
C GLY A 282 29.54 -23.80 -8.99
N VAL A 283 30.48 -23.89 -9.92
CA VAL A 283 30.24 -24.05 -11.37
C VAL A 283 30.79 -25.42 -11.79
N LEU A 284 30.00 -26.16 -12.58
CA LEU A 284 30.40 -27.46 -13.11
C LEU A 284 31.55 -27.28 -14.10
N ASP A 285 32.63 -28.01 -13.86
CA ASP A 285 33.71 -28.21 -14.82
C ASP A 285 34.17 -29.66 -14.71
N GLU A 286 34.18 -30.39 -15.83
CA GLU A 286 34.44 -31.84 -15.83
C GLU A 286 35.82 -32.20 -15.26
N ASN A 287 36.80 -31.29 -15.36
CA ASN A 287 38.18 -31.54 -14.94
C ASN A 287 38.49 -30.97 -13.55
N HIS A 288 37.83 -29.87 -13.16
CA HIS A 288 38.18 -29.10 -11.96
C HIS A 288 37.07 -29.08 -10.88
N ASN A 289 35.81 -29.33 -11.24
CA ASN A 289 34.70 -29.43 -10.29
C ASN A 289 33.59 -30.37 -10.81
N PRO A 290 33.88 -31.68 -10.93
CA PRO A 290 32.93 -32.65 -11.50
C PRO A 290 31.72 -32.89 -10.59
N ASP A 291 31.86 -32.68 -9.28
CA ASP A 291 30.81 -32.90 -8.27
C ASP A 291 29.91 -31.68 -8.05
N LEU A 292 30.15 -30.57 -8.77
CA LEU A 292 29.42 -29.30 -8.64
C LEU A 292 29.42 -28.73 -7.20
N SER A 293 30.52 -28.95 -6.46
CA SER A 293 30.68 -28.42 -5.11
C SER A 293 30.84 -26.89 -5.15
N GLY A 294 30.43 -26.21 -4.08
CA GLY A 294 30.45 -24.75 -4.03
C GLY A 294 30.80 -24.20 -2.66
N VAL A 295 32.01 -23.69 -2.45
CA VAL A 295 32.50 -23.21 -1.13
C VAL A 295 31.48 -22.28 -0.47
N CYS A 296 31.06 -21.22 -1.17
CA CYS A 296 30.06 -20.30 -0.63
C CYS A 296 28.64 -20.85 -0.66
N LYS A 297 28.28 -21.73 -1.61
CA LYS A 297 26.92 -22.27 -1.69
C LYS A 297 26.62 -23.28 -0.58
N GLU A 298 27.64 -23.97 -0.10
CA GLU A 298 27.55 -24.97 0.97
C GLU A 298 27.75 -24.36 2.37
N LEU A 299 28.18 -23.08 2.44
CA LEU A 299 28.38 -22.38 3.70
C LEU A 299 27.05 -22.18 4.43
N ALA A 300 27.04 -22.56 5.72
CA ALA A 300 25.92 -22.36 6.64
C ALA A 300 26.42 -21.67 7.93
N THR A 301 26.51 -20.34 7.90
CA THR A 301 27.00 -19.50 9.00
C THR A 301 25.99 -18.39 9.33
N GLY A 302 25.88 -17.99 10.60
CA GLY A 302 24.90 -16.99 11.06
C GLY A 302 23.43 -17.39 10.89
N GLY A 303 23.15 -18.67 10.64
CA GLY A 303 21.79 -19.14 10.30
C GLY A 303 21.37 -18.89 8.84
N TYR A 304 22.30 -18.51 7.98
CA TYR A 304 22.07 -18.20 6.57
C TYR A 304 22.71 -19.24 5.64
N THR A 305 22.09 -19.48 4.49
CA THR A 305 22.52 -20.48 3.48
C THR A 305 22.50 -19.91 2.05
N ASP A 306 22.33 -18.59 1.90
CA ASP A 306 22.26 -17.84 0.64
C ASP A 306 23.59 -17.13 0.32
N TRP A 307 24.69 -17.69 0.82
CA TRP A 307 26.06 -17.20 0.62
C TRP A 307 26.52 -17.40 -0.84
N ARG A 308 27.30 -16.44 -1.33
CA ARG A 308 27.84 -16.43 -2.70
C ARG A 308 29.26 -15.90 -2.75
N LEU A 309 29.94 -16.21 -3.85
CA LEU A 309 31.25 -15.63 -4.17
C LEU A 309 31.06 -14.13 -4.53
N PRO A 310 31.84 -13.21 -3.93
CA PRO A 310 31.70 -11.77 -4.18
C PRO A 310 32.13 -11.40 -5.59
N THR A 311 31.53 -10.37 -6.15
CA THR A 311 32.05 -9.72 -7.36
C THR A 311 33.34 -8.95 -7.02
N ARG A 312 34.13 -8.59 -8.04
CA ARG A 312 35.34 -7.79 -7.82
C ARG A 312 35.06 -6.46 -7.10
N LYS A 313 33.91 -5.83 -7.36
CA LYS A 313 33.57 -4.52 -6.77
C LYS A 313 33.27 -4.64 -5.28
N GLU A 314 32.62 -5.75 -4.90
CA GLU A 314 32.29 -6.05 -3.51
C GLU A 314 33.54 -6.44 -2.74
N LEU A 315 34.41 -7.30 -3.31
CA LEU A 315 35.62 -7.70 -2.59
C LEU A 315 36.61 -6.54 -2.40
N ILE A 316 36.64 -5.58 -3.33
CA ILE A 316 37.43 -4.35 -3.19
C ILE A 316 36.84 -3.41 -2.12
N SER A 317 35.53 -3.44 -1.87
CA SER A 317 34.93 -2.51 -0.89
C SER A 317 35.40 -2.76 0.53
N ILE A 318 35.93 -3.95 0.83
CA ILE A 318 36.48 -4.29 2.14
C ILE A 318 38.00 -4.13 2.27
N ILE A 319 38.67 -3.66 1.21
CA ILE A 319 40.12 -3.40 1.24
C ILE A 319 40.40 -2.08 1.98
N ASP A 320 41.35 -2.14 2.92
CA ASP A 320 41.92 -0.97 3.59
C ASP A 320 43.30 -0.68 3.00
N TYR A 321 43.38 0.26 2.05
CA TYR A 321 44.62 0.70 1.41
C TYR A 321 45.53 1.52 2.33
N GLY A 322 45.08 1.84 3.56
CA GLY A 322 45.90 2.37 4.64
C GLY A 322 46.70 1.28 5.38
N ARG A 323 46.42 0.00 5.11
CA ARG A 323 47.08 -1.18 5.71
C ARG A 323 47.77 -2.02 4.64
N GLN A 324 48.71 -2.86 5.08
CA GLN A 324 49.40 -3.82 4.23
C GLN A 324 49.66 -5.10 5.00
N ALA A 325 49.60 -6.22 4.26
CA ALA A 325 49.91 -7.57 4.75
C ALA A 325 49.23 -7.97 6.10
N PRO A 326 47.88 -8.02 6.18
CA PRO A 326 46.93 -7.83 5.09
C PRO A 326 46.33 -6.40 5.02
N ALA A 327 45.89 -6.00 3.83
CA ALA A 327 45.22 -4.75 3.51
C ALA A 327 43.71 -4.81 3.83
N ILE A 328 43.38 -5.13 5.08
CA ILE A 328 42.01 -5.20 5.61
C ILE A 328 42.03 -4.95 7.12
N ASP A 329 40.87 -4.66 7.71
CA ASP A 329 40.73 -4.62 9.15
C ASP A 329 40.80 -6.02 9.80
N SER A 330 42.00 -6.44 10.20
CA SER A 330 42.25 -7.77 10.77
C SER A 330 41.59 -8.03 12.13
N THR A 331 41.08 -7.00 12.81
CA THR A 331 40.26 -7.20 14.01
C THR A 331 38.85 -7.66 13.67
N THR A 332 38.28 -7.11 12.59
CA THR A 332 36.94 -7.45 12.11
C THR A 332 36.95 -8.72 11.25
N PHE A 333 37.99 -8.87 10.42
CA PHE A 333 38.20 -10.02 9.52
C PHE A 333 39.46 -10.81 9.91
N PRO A 334 39.43 -11.49 11.06
CA PRO A 334 40.56 -12.28 11.52
C PRO A 334 40.91 -13.40 10.54
N GLY A 335 42.16 -13.85 10.59
CA GLY A 335 42.65 -14.96 9.76
C GLY A 335 42.93 -14.62 8.29
N THR A 336 42.53 -13.45 7.80
CA THR A 336 42.75 -13.05 6.39
C THR A 336 44.22 -13.12 6.00
N LYS A 337 44.55 -13.93 4.99
CA LYS A 337 45.92 -14.09 4.50
C LYS A 337 46.29 -12.95 3.56
N PRO A 338 47.55 -12.51 3.53
CA PRO A 338 48.04 -11.55 2.52
C PRO A 338 48.25 -12.25 1.16
N SER A 339 47.18 -12.84 0.61
CA SER A 339 47.18 -13.67 -0.60
C SER A 339 46.04 -13.28 -1.54
N ASN A 340 45.92 -13.97 -2.67
CA ASN A 340 44.80 -13.81 -3.60
C ASN A 340 43.53 -14.44 -3.02
N TYR A 341 42.42 -13.75 -3.21
CA TYR A 341 41.07 -14.23 -2.92
C TYR A 341 40.22 -14.16 -4.19
N TRP A 342 39.47 -15.23 -4.47
CA TRP A 342 38.66 -15.32 -5.67
C TRP A 342 37.47 -14.36 -5.68
N THR A 343 37.11 -13.91 -6.89
CA THR A 343 35.86 -13.20 -7.16
C THR A 343 35.03 -13.96 -8.19
N SER A 344 33.73 -13.72 -8.25
CA SER A 344 32.84 -14.25 -9.29
C SER A 344 33.02 -13.57 -10.65
N SER A 345 33.85 -12.52 -10.75
CA SER A 345 34.09 -11.79 -11.99
C SER A 345 35.06 -12.53 -12.90
N SER A 346 34.55 -13.15 -13.98
CA SER A 346 35.39 -13.71 -15.05
C SER A 346 36.08 -12.60 -15.87
N ASN A 347 37.24 -12.90 -16.44
CA ASN A 347 37.90 -12.00 -17.38
C ASN A 347 37.16 -12.02 -18.73
N ALA A 348 36.87 -10.84 -19.28
CA ALA A 348 36.16 -10.71 -20.56
C ALA A 348 37.02 -11.11 -21.76
N GLU A 349 38.33 -10.95 -21.68
CA GLU A 349 39.27 -11.25 -22.79
C GLU A 349 39.68 -12.73 -22.81
N ASN A 350 39.73 -13.37 -21.63
CA ASN A 350 40.08 -14.77 -21.49
C ASN A 350 39.08 -15.48 -20.56
N PRO A 351 38.12 -16.24 -21.10
CA PRO A 351 37.11 -16.97 -20.33
C PRO A 351 37.67 -18.00 -19.34
N ASP A 352 38.89 -18.51 -19.58
CA ASP A 352 39.58 -19.46 -18.70
C ASP A 352 40.20 -18.77 -17.48
N SER A 353 40.17 -17.43 -17.45
CA SER A 353 40.65 -16.62 -16.33
C SER A 353 39.52 -15.97 -15.56
N ALA A 354 39.74 -15.76 -14.26
CA ALA A 354 38.89 -14.96 -13.39
C ALA A 354 39.72 -13.93 -12.62
N MET A 355 39.04 -12.91 -12.11
CA MET A 355 39.67 -11.89 -11.29
C MET A 355 39.80 -12.35 -9.83
N SER A 356 40.95 -12.07 -9.23
CA SER A 356 41.17 -12.18 -7.78
C SER A 356 41.60 -10.84 -7.20
N VAL A 357 41.37 -10.64 -5.90
CA VAL A 357 41.90 -9.50 -5.16
C VAL A 357 43.01 -9.99 -4.23
N TYR A 358 44.18 -9.36 -4.30
CA TYR A 358 45.33 -9.69 -3.48
C TYR A 358 45.33 -8.87 -2.19
N PHE A 359 45.03 -9.52 -1.06
CA PHE A 359 44.94 -8.88 0.26
C PHE A 359 46.30 -8.46 0.82
N GLY A 360 47.42 -8.68 0.14
CA GLY A 360 48.69 -8.07 0.55
C GLY A 360 48.73 -6.55 0.35
N ASN A 361 48.06 -6.04 -0.68
CA ASN A 361 48.09 -4.61 -1.06
C ASN A 361 46.82 -4.07 -1.77
N GLY A 362 45.80 -4.92 -1.98
CA GLY A 362 44.53 -4.54 -2.61
C GLY A 362 44.51 -4.56 -4.14
N TYR A 363 45.50 -5.18 -4.81
CA TYR A 363 45.55 -5.25 -6.28
C TYR A 363 44.61 -6.32 -6.84
N ILE A 364 44.11 -6.07 -8.05
CA ILE A 364 43.32 -7.03 -8.82
C ILE A 364 44.23 -7.74 -9.81
N TYR A 365 44.15 -9.05 -9.86
CA TYR A 365 44.86 -9.87 -10.84
C TYR A 365 43.89 -10.69 -11.68
N ASN A 366 44.27 -10.99 -12.91
CA ASN A 366 43.61 -11.99 -13.74
C ASN A 366 44.40 -13.30 -13.62
N ASN A 367 43.76 -14.36 -13.16
CA ASN A 367 44.40 -15.65 -12.94
C ASN A 367 43.58 -16.77 -13.58
N LEU A 368 44.26 -17.85 -13.99
CA LEU A 368 43.60 -19.04 -14.52
C LEU A 368 42.65 -19.63 -13.47
N LYS A 369 41.45 -20.03 -13.90
CA LYS A 369 40.41 -20.61 -13.04
C LYS A 369 40.83 -21.93 -12.39
N SER A 370 41.82 -22.62 -12.96
CA SER A 370 42.43 -23.83 -12.42
C SER A 370 43.37 -23.59 -11.23
N ASN A 371 43.80 -22.34 -10.98
CA ASN A 371 44.67 -22.03 -9.84
C ASN A 371 43.90 -22.06 -8.52
N SER A 372 44.58 -22.34 -7.42
CA SER A 372 43.96 -22.39 -6.09
C SER A 372 44.24 -21.12 -5.27
N TYR A 373 43.19 -20.44 -4.83
CA TYR A 373 43.24 -19.23 -4.00
C TYR A 373 42.19 -19.27 -2.89
N TYR A 374 42.28 -18.35 -1.92
CA TYR A 374 41.34 -18.29 -0.80
C TYR A 374 39.97 -17.74 -1.23
N VAL A 375 38.96 -17.98 -0.40
CA VAL A 375 37.57 -17.55 -0.65
C VAL A 375 37.03 -16.86 0.59
N ARG A 376 36.34 -15.74 0.39
CA ARG A 376 35.53 -15.10 1.43
C ARG A 376 34.14 -14.89 0.88
N CYS A 377 33.14 -15.47 1.55
CA CYS A 377 31.77 -15.43 1.07
C CYS A 377 31.05 -14.16 1.50
N VAL A 378 30.12 -13.73 0.65
CA VAL A 378 29.26 -12.58 0.87
C VAL A 378 27.81 -12.98 0.64
N ARG A 379 26.87 -12.29 1.27
CA ARG A 379 25.44 -12.35 0.98
C ARG A 379 24.86 -10.94 0.97
N ASP A 380 23.74 -10.79 0.28
CA ASP A 380 22.97 -9.55 0.36
C ASP A 380 22.30 -9.51 1.73
N ASP A 381 22.45 -8.41 2.48
CA ASP A 381 21.67 -8.23 3.71
C ASP A 381 20.22 -8.02 3.29
N LEU A 382 19.42 -9.09 3.37
CA LEU A 382 18.01 -9.06 3.04
C LEU A 382 17.30 -8.16 4.04
#